data_AF-A0A434ESX3-F1
#
_entry.id   AF-A0A434ESX3-F1
#
_cell.length_a   1.000
_cell.length_b   1.000
_cell.length_c   1.000
_cell.angle_alpha   90.00
_cell.angle_beta   90.00
_cell.angle_gamma   90.00
#
_symmetry.space_group_name_H-M   'P 1'
#
loop_
_entity.id
_entity.type
_entity.pdbx_description
1 polymer ?
#
loop_
_entity_poly.entity_id
_entity_poly.type
_entity_poly.pdbx_seq_one_letter_code
_entity_poly.pdbx_strand_id
1 'polypeptide(L)' 'MDRNVAGIILAGGQSRRMGGGDKPLLSLGKARLIDHVAARLKPQVATLALNANGDPARFAAMGLPVIEDTVPGHAGPLA' A
#
# COMPACT_ATOMS: atom_id res chain seq x y z
N MET A 1 3.40 -6.90 24.79
CA MET A 1 4.46 -6.49 23.86
C MET A 1 4.08 -5.11 23.35
N ASP A 2 4.85 -4.09 23.71
CA ASP A 2 4.62 -2.74 23.20
C ASP A 2 4.97 -2.74 21.71
N ARG A 3 3.95 -2.52 20.87
CA ARG A 3 4.13 -2.48 19.41
C ARG A 3 4.62 -1.10 18.98
N ASN A 4 5.81 -0.69 19.41
CA ASN A 4 6.33 0.65 19.07
C ASN A 4 6.88 0.75 17.62
N VAL A 5 6.25 0.05 16.68
CA VAL A 5 6.66 -0.05 15.27
C VAL A 5 5.48 0.36 14.40
N ALA A 6 5.73 1.28 13.48
CA ALA A 6 4.81 1.65 12.41
C ALA A 6 4.99 0.72 11.20
N GLY A 7 3.90 0.31 10.57
CA GLY A 7 3.90 -0.42 9.32
C GLY A 7 3.60 0.49 8.14
N ILE A 8 4.27 0.26 7.02
CA ILE A 8 3.95 0.91 5.75
C ILE A 8 3.81 -0.15 4.64
N ILE A 9 2.71 -0.07 3.90
CA ILE A 9 2.50 -0.90 2.70
C ILE A 9 2.92 -0.06 1.50
N LEU A 10 3.98 -0.50 0.81
CA LEU A 10 4.41 0.10 -0.45
C LEU A 10 3.46 -0.35 -1.57
N ALA A 11 2.46 0.49 -1.85
CA ALA A 11 1.39 0.27 -2.81
C ALA A 11 1.55 1.11 -4.10
N GLY A 12 2.64 1.88 -4.20
CA GLY A 12 3.01 2.61 -5.42
C GLY A 12 3.70 1.76 -6.49
N GLY A 13 4.12 2.45 -7.55
CA GLY A 13 4.84 1.86 -8.67
C GLY A 13 3.96 1.55 -9.89
N GLN A 14 4.61 1.28 -11.02
CA GLN A 14 3.96 1.31 -12.33
C GLN A 14 3.36 -0.03 -12.78
N SER A 15 3.50 -1.09 -11.99
CA SER A 15 2.95 -2.43 -12.30
C SER A 15 3.31 -2.95 -13.71
N ARG A 16 4.44 -2.52 -14.30
CA ARG A 16 4.78 -2.78 -15.72
C ARG A 16 4.78 -4.26 -16.09
N ARG A 17 5.27 -5.12 -15.18
CA ARG A 17 5.30 -6.59 -15.38
C ARG A 17 3.94 -7.26 -15.25
N MET A 18 2.93 -6.55 -14.74
CA MET A 18 1.56 -7.02 -14.57
C MET A 18 0.60 -6.36 -15.56
N GLY A 19 1.11 -5.79 -16.67
CA GLY A 19 0.29 -5.13 -17.68
C GLY A 19 -0.10 -3.69 -17.35
N GLY A 20 0.45 -3.10 -16.29
CA GLY A 20 0.09 -1.76 -15.81
C GLY A 20 -1.06 -1.75 -14.80
N GLY A 21 -1.57 -0.57 -14.48
CA GLY A 21 -2.69 -0.37 -13.56
C GLY A 21 -2.38 -0.55 -12.07
N ASP A 22 -3.43 -0.64 -11.27
CA ASP A 22 -3.35 -0.73 -9.81
C ASP A 22 -3.14 -2.16 -9.32
N LYS A 23 -1.88 -2.62 -9.34
CA LYS A 23 -1.49 -3.91 -8.76
C LYS A 23 -2.08 -4.15 -7.37
N PRO A 24 -2.02 -3.21 -6.41
CA PRO A 24 -2.53 -3.48 -5.06
C PRO A 24 -4.02 -3.83 -5.04
N LEU A 25 -4.79 -3.33 -6.01
CA LEU A 25 -6.24 -3.55 -6.12
C LEU A 25 -6.62 -4.79 -6.93
N LEU A 26 -5.65 -5.49 -7.54
CA LEU A 26 -5.91 -6.75 -8.23
C LEU A 26 -6.42 -7.82 -7.28
N SER A 27 -7.41 -8.59 -7.73
CA SER A 27 -7.99 -9.69 -6.96
C SER A 27 -7.02 -10.88 -6.86
N LEU A 28 -6.88 -11.41 -5.65
CA LEU A 28 -6.27 -12.71 -5.35
C LEU A 28 -7.28 -13.53 -4.55
N GLY A 29 -8.01 -14.41 -5.24
CA GLY A 29 -9.13 -15.14 -4.65
C GLY A 29 -10.30 -14.20 -4.36
N LYS A 30 -10.80 -14.20 -3.11
CA LYS A 30 -11.97 -13.40 -2.68
C LYS A 30 -11.62 -11.99 -2.18
N ALA A 31 -10.35 -11.61 -2.16
CA ALA A 31 -9.88 -10.32 -1.65
C ALA A 31 -8.81 -9.73 -2.57
N ARG A 32 -8.52 -8.43 -2.45
CA ARG A 32 -7.49 -7.76 -3.23
C ARG A 32 -6.11 -8.05 -2.66
N LEU A 33 -5.04 -7.94 -3.45
CA LEU A 33 -3.67 -8.13 -2.99
C LEU A 33 -3.35 -7.30 -1.75
N ILE A 34 -3.80 -6.04 -1.73
CA ILE A 34 -3.57 -5.14 -0.59
C ILE A 34 -4.32 -5.54 0.68
N ASP A 35 -5.48 -6.17 0.56
CA ASP A 35 -6.25 -6.66 1.70
C ASP A 35 -5.51 -7.78 2.41
N HIS A 36 -4.89 -8.68 1.63
CA HIS A 36 -4.05 -9.76 2.16
C HIS A 36 -2.87 -9.20 2.95
N VAL A 37 -2.16 -8.20 2.41
CA VAL A 37 -1.01 -7.58 3.08
C VAL A 37 -1.46 -6.87 4.37
N ALA A 38 -2.52 -6.06 4.30
CA ALA A 38 -3.03 -5.32 5.45
C ALA A 38 -3.50 -6.25 6.57
N ALA A 39 -4.23 -7.33 6.24
CA ALA A 39 -4.69 -8.30 7.22
C ALA A 39 -3.54 -8.99 7.96
N ARG A 40 -2.40 -9.20 7.29
CA ARG A 40 -1.20 -9.80 7.88
C ARG A 40 -0.40 -8.80 8.71
N LEU A 41 -0.25 -7.55 8.26
CA LEU A 41 0.55 -6.53 8.95
C LEU A 41 -0.16 -5.90 10.14
N LYS A 42 -1.46 -5.58 10.02
CA LYS A 42 -2.23 -4.85 11.04
C LYS A 42 -2.12 -5.44 12.46
N PRO A 43 -2.19 -6.76 12.69
CA PRO A 43 -2.06 -7.30 14.04
C PRO A 43 -0.61 -7.33 14.57
N GLN A 44 0.38 -6.75 13.88
CA GLN A 44 1.80 -6.76 14.27
C GLN A 44 2.35 -5.38 14.64
N VAL A 45 1.74 -4.29 14.15
CA VAL A 45 2.22 -2.90 14.28
C VAL A 45 1.26 -2.04 15.13
N ALA A 46 1.73 -0.92 15.68
CA ALA A 46 0.83 0.02 16.37
C ALA A 46 -0.03 0.82 15.38
N THR A 47 0.58 1.24 14.27
CA THR A 47 -0.07 2.03 13.23
C THR A 47 0.30 1.47 11.86
N LEU A 48 -0.59 1.67 10.89
CA LEU A 48 -0.40 1.18 9.52
C LEU A 48 -0.80 2.28 8.53
N ALA A 49 0.04 2.51 7.53
CA ALA A 49 -0.19 3.45 6.45
C ALA A 49 0.06 2.81 5.08
N LEU A 50 -0.42 3.47 4.04
CA LEU A 50 -0.15 3.15 2.63
C LEU A 50 0.81 4.19 2.06
N ASN A 51 1.82 3.75 1.33
CA ASN A 51 2.55 4.62 0.43
C ASN A 51 2.05 4.37 -1.00
N ALA A 52 1.47 5.39 -1.63
CA ALA A 52 0.97 5.33 -3.00
C ALA A 52 0.87 6.73 -3.59
N ASN A 53 1.03 6.83 -4.91
CA ASN A 53 0.93 8.08 -5.67
C ASN A 53 -0.37 8.13 -6.48
N GLY A 54 -0.85 9.33 -6.78
CA GLY A 54 -2.10 9.56 -7.50
C GLY A 54 -3.30 9.60 -6.57
N ASP A 55 -4.52 9.43 -7.10
CA ASP A 55 -5.75 9.63 -6.33
C ASP A 55 -5.87 8.66 -5.12
N PRO A 56 -5.81 9.15 -3.87
CA PRO A 56 -5.89 8.33 -2.66
C PRO A 56 -7.30 7.75 -2.44
N ALA A 57 -8.35 8.28 -3.08
CA ALA A 57 -9.71 7.80 -2.93
C ALA A 57 -9.87 6.34 -3.38
N ARG A 58 -8.99 5.84 -4.27
CA ARG A 58 -8.95 4.42 -4.68
C ARG A 58 -8.73 3.46 -3.50
N PHE A 59 -8.13 3.94 -2.41
CA PHE A 59 -7.89 3.17 -1.19
C PHE A 59 -8.86 3.53 -0.06
N ALA A 60 -9.89 4.35 -0.29
CA ALA A 60 -10.81 4.81 0.76
C ALA A 60 -11.42 3.66 1.58
N ALA A 61 -11.75 2.53 0.92
CA ALA A 61 -12.29 1.34 1.56
C ALA A 61 -11.35 0.69 2.60
N MET A 62 -10.06 1.02 2.59
CA MET A 62 -9.09 0.51 3.56
C MET A 62 -9.11 1.26 4.89
N GLY A 63 -9.60 2.50 4.92
CA GLY A 63 -9.58 3.35 6.12
C GLY A 63 -8.17 3.57 6.68
N LEU A 64 -7.13 3.55 5.83
CA LEU A 64 -5.75 3.80 6.20
C LEU A 64 -5.28 5.14 5.62
N PRO A 65 -4.38 5.86 6.32
CA PRO A 65 -3.74 7.03 5.74
C PRO A 65 -2.91 6.64 4.50
N VAL A 66 -2.97 7.49 3.47
CA VAL A 66 -2.19 7.37 2.23
C VAL A 66 -1.13 8.48 2.21
N ILE A 67 0.12 8.10 1.96
CA ILE A 67 1.29 8.97 1.94
C ILE A 67 1.90 8.89 0.54
N GLU A 68 2.08 10.03 -0.12
CA GLU A 68 2.70 10.11 -1.44
C GLU A 68 4.24 10.08 -1.35
N ASP A 69 4.90 9.71 -2.43
CA ASP A 69 6.37 9.78 -2.53
C ASP A 69 6.81 11.25 -2.46
N THR A 70 7.97 11.49 -1.86
CA THR A 70 8.54 12.85 -1.83
C THR A 70 9.47 13.10 -3.01
N VAL A 71 10.04 12.03 -3.58
CA VAL A 71 10.92 12.09 -4.75
C VAL A 71 10.09 11.84 -6.03
N PRO A 72 10.04 12.80 -6.97
CA PRO A 72 9.25 12.64 -8.19
C PRO A 72 9.84 11.58 -9.13
N GLY A 73 9.03 11.14 -10.10
CA GLY A 73 9.51 10.34 -11.22
C GLY A 73 9.56 8.82 -11.00
N HIS A 74 8.87 8.30 -9.98
CA HIS A 74 8.86 6.87 -9.63
C HIS A 74 10.30 6.34 -9.42
N ALA A 75 11.07 7.02 -8.54
CA ALA A 75 12.48 6.74 -8.30
C ALA A 75 12.78 5.37 -7.62
N GLY A 76 11.75 4.53 -7.48
CA GLY A 76 11.84 3.19 -6.91
C GLY A 76 11.36 3.16 -5.46
N PRO A 77 11.57 2.04 -4.75
CA PRO A 77 11.00 1.83 -3.41
C PRO A 77 11.57 2.72 -2.29
N LEU A 78 12.62 3.50 -2.58
CA LEU A 78 13.26 4.41 -1.62
C LEU A 78 12.88 5.89 -1.87
N ALA A 79 11.95 6.13 -2.79
CA ALA A 79 11.46 7.46 -3.18
C ALA A 79 10.61 8.13 -2.08
#